data_AF-A0AAD6U2B0-F1
#
_entry.id   AF-A0AAD6U2B0-F1
#
_cell.length_a   1.000
_cell.length_b   1.000
_cell.length_c   1.000
_cell.angle_alpha   90.00
_cell.angle_beta   90.00
_cell.angle_gamma   90.00
#
_symmetry.space_group_name_H-M   'P 1'
#
loop_
_entity.id
_entity.type
_entity.pdbx_description
1 polymer ?
#
loop_
_entity_poly.entity_id
_entity_poly.type
_entity_poly.pdbx_seq_one_letter_code
_entity_poly.pdbx_strand_id
1 'polypeptide(L)'
;MVYIHAWQEYQEAAEALYAKSPTTTRYCVKWKSSEGKLVLKITDNITCLKFKTFSSIFLNRFEALNLSLMEKMQNRQKAAPAPAPAIPAPAPAPASAPAADAPPPSASSAVPSAAGAPAAGGVKKKKPKKKK
;
A
#
# COMPACT_ATOMS: atom_id res chain seq x y z
N MET A 1 15.19 15.99 -25.91
CA MET A 1 14.96 15.08 -24.76
C MET A 1 15.12 15.90 -23.47
N VAL A 2 14.02 16.23 -22.81
CA VAL A 2 13.94 17.29 -21.79
C VAL A 2 13.97 16.69 -20.37
N TYR A 3 14.56 17.42 -19.42
CA TYR A 3 14.42 17.13 -17.99
C TYR A 3 13.41 18.09 -17.37
N ILE A 4 12.35 17.54 -16.79
CA ILE A 4 11.40 18.30 -15.98
C ILE A 4 11.85 18.20 -14.52
N HIS A 5 11.89 19.34 -13.83
CA HIS A 5 12.32 19.43 -12.43
C HIS A 5 11.15 19.40 -11.45
N ALA A 6 9.98 19.91 -11.82
CA ALA A 6 8.77 19.85 -11.02
C ALA A 6 8.07 18.49 -11.19
N TRP A 7 7.74 17.83 -10.08
CA TRP A 7 7.04 16.52 -10.15
C TRP A 7 5.66 16.63 -10.81
N GLN A 8 4.88 17.66 -10.47
CA GLN A 8 3.50 17.79 -10.97
C GLN A 8 3.48 17.95 -12.49
N GLU A 9 4.32 18.84 -13.02
CA GLU A 9 4.52 19.04 -14.47
C GLU A 9 4.98 17.74 -15.17
N TYR A 10 5.89 16.98 -14.54
CA TYR A 10 6.33 15.69 -15.10
C TYR A 10 5.19 14.66 -15.12
N GLN A 11 4.39 14.58 -14.05
CA GLN A 11 3.25 13.67 -13.96
C GLN A 11 2.19 14.01 -15.00
N GLU A 12 1.76 15.28 -15.07
CA GLU A 12 0.76 15.75 -16.04
C GLU A 12 1.23 15.51 -17.48
N ALA A 13 2.47 15.89 -17.81
CA ALA A 13 3.03 15.68 -19.14
C ALA A 13 3.20 14.18 -19.49
N ALA A 14 3.50 13.32 -18.51
CA ALA A 14 3.57 11.87 -18.72
C ALA A 14 2.19 11.26 -18.98
N GLU A 15 1.17 11.66 -18.22
CA GLU A 15 -0.21 11.20 -18.41
C GLU A 15 -0.80 11.70 -19.74
N ALA A 16 -0.54 12.97 -20.11
CA ALA A 16 -0.93 13.54 -21.39
C ALA A 16 -0.25 12.85 -22.58
N LEU A 17 1.05 12.52 -22.47
CA LEU A 17 1.77 11.78 -23.51
C LEU A 17 1.17 10.39 -23.72
N TYR A 18 0.89 9.68 -22.63
CA TYR A 18 0.27 8.36 -22.69
C TYR A 18 -1.13 8.41 -23.31
N ALA A 19 -1.95 9.41 -22.94
CA ALA A 19 -3.28 9.60 -23.52
C ALA A 19 -3.24 9.89 -25.04
N LYS A 20 -2.21 10.60 -25.51
CA LYS A 20 -2.01 10.91 -26.94
C LYS A 20 -1.62 9.67 -27.77
N SER A 21 -0.83 8.75 -27.22
CA SER A 21 -0.27 7.61 -27.99
C SER A 21 -0.02 6.39 -27.10
N PRO A 22 -1.07 5.70 -26.64
CA PRO A 22 -0.96 4.65 -25.63
C PRO A 22 -0.16 3.43 -26.12
N THR A 23 -0.27 3.07 -27.40
CA THR A 23 0.41 1.90 -27.99
C THR A 23 1.91 2.09 -28.17
N THR A 24 2.36 3.33 -28.42
CA THR A 24 3.77 3.64 -28.73
C THR A 24 4.54 4.14 -27.52
N THR A 25 3.83 4.67 -26.52
CA THR A 25 4.41 5.23 -25.29
C THR A 25 5.07 4.15 -24.45
N ARG A 26 6.37 4.35 -24.15
CA ARG A 26 7.14 3.48 -23.26
C ARG A 26 7.59 4.25 -22.02
N TYR A 27 7.25 3.70 -20.87
CA TYR A 27 7.72 4.16 -19.57
C TYR A 27 8.92 3.32 -19.14
N CYS A 28 9.99 3.95 -18.67
CA CYS A 28 11.21 3.29 -18.21
C CYS A 28 11.65 3.86 -16.86
N VAL A 29 11.98 2.98 -15.93
CA VAL A 29 12.48 3.31 -14.60
C VAL A 29 13.93 2.86 -14.48
N LYS A 30 14.79 3.70 -13.90
CA LYS A 30 16.15 3.33 -13.51
C LYS A 30 16.44 3.81 -12.10
N TRP A 31 16.53 2.86 -11.17
CA TRP A 31 17.04 3.06 -9.82
C TRP A 31 18.54 2.76 -9.77
N LYS A 32 19.31 3.56 -9.04
CA LYS A 32 20.72 3.27 -8.72
C LYS A 32 20.94 3.45 -7.21
N SER A 33 20.89 2.32 -6.50
CA SER A 33 20.99 2.27 -5.03
C SER A 33 22.23 2.98 -4.48
N SER A 34 23.40 2.76 -5.08
CA SER A 34 24.67 3.38 -4.68
C SER A 34 24.71 4.92 -4.77
N GLU A 35 23.81 5.53 -5.54
CA GLU A 35 23.67 7.00 -5.67
C GLU A 35 22.39 7.53 -5.00
N GLY A 36 21.55 6.67 -4.40
CA GLY A 36 20.21 7.04 -3.94
C GLY A 36 19.29 7.61 -5.03
N LYS A 37 19.56 7.28 -6.29
CA LYS A 37 19.09 8.05 -7.46
C LYS A 37 18.02 7.32 -8.25
N LEU A 38 16.89 8.00 -8.41
CA LEU A 38 15.76 7.56 -9.21
C LEU A 38 15.67 8.40 -10.50
N VAL A 39 15.63 7.71 -11.64
CA VAL A 39 15.42 8.31 -12.96
C VAL A 39 14.20 7.68 -13.61
N LEU A 40 13.22 8.50 -13.97
CA LEU A 40 12.05 8.12 -14.76
C LEU A 40 12.24 8.66 -16.17
N LYS A 41 11.80 7.92 -17.17
CA LYS A 41 11.73 8.34 -18.57
C LYS A 41 10.38 7.90 -19.16
N ILE A 42 9.72 8.77 -19.91
CA ILE A 42 8.58 8.40 -20.75
C ILE A 42 8.79 8.95 -22.16
N THR A 43 8.41 8.17 -23.19
CA THR A 43 8.64 8.51 -24.59
C THR A 43 7.70 7.79 -25.54
N ASP A 44 7.23 8.50 -26.56
CA ASP A 44 6.47 8.05 -27.73
C ASP A 44 7.36 7.89 -28.99
N ASN A 45 8.67 7.69 -28.81
CA ASN A 45 9.75 7.80 -29.82
C ASN A 45 10.04 9.22 -30.35
N ILE A 46 9.06 10.13 -30.35
CA ILE A 46 9.21 11.49 -30.87
C ILE A 46 9.66 12.43 -29.75
N THR A 47 8.88 12.48 -28.67
CA THR A 47 9.18 13.24 -27.47
C THR A 47 9.83 12.33 -26.43
N CYS A 48 10.58 12.94 -25.52
CA CYS A 48 11.26 12.24 -24.44
C CYS A 48 11.30 13.13 -23.22
N LEU A 49 10.49 12.80 -22.22
CA LEU A 49 10.45 13.46 -20.92
C LEU A 49 11.25 12.62 -19.91
N LYS A 50 12.02 13.28 -19.05
CA LYS A 50 12.75 12.64 -17.96
C LYS A 50 12.57 13.41 -16.66
N PHE A 51 12.46 12.66 -15.57
CA PHE A 51 12.54 13.17 -14.21
C PHE A 51 13.71 12.49 -13.50
N LYS A 52 14.50 13.26 -12.74
CA LYS A 52 15.64 12.76 -11.95
C LYS A 52 15.52 13.31 -10.54
N THR A 53 15.52 12.42 -9.56
CA THR A 53 15.54 12.80 -8.14
C THR A 53 16.52 11.95 -7.34
N PHE A 54 16.96 12.49 -6.22
CA PHE A 54 17.76 11.82 -5.19
C PHE A 54 17.01 11.71 -3.86
N SER A 55 15.76 12.21 -3.79
CA SER A 55 14.98 12.23 -2.56
C SER A 55 13.97 11.08 -2.54
N SER A 56 13.98 10.31 -1.47
CA SER A 56 13.08 9.17 -1.23
C SER A 56 11.60 9.57 -1.12
N ILE A 57 11.28 10.84 -0.84
CA ILE A 57 9.89 11.33 -0.76
C ILE A 57 9.10 11.12 -2.06
N PHE A 58 9.80 10.99 -3.20
CA PHE A 58 9.18 10.76 -4.50
C PHE A 58 8.87 9.28 -4.75
N LEU A 59 9.27 8.33 -3.90
CA LEU A 59 8.98 6.90 -4.09
C LEU A 59 7.47 6.63 -4.06
N ASN A 60 6.75 7.16 -3.07
CA ASN A 60 5.29 7.01 -2.98
C ASN A 60 4.56 7.68 -4.16
N ARG A 61 5.08 8.81 -4.66
CA ARG A 61 4.51 9.50 -5.84
C ARG A 61 4.78 8.75 -7.14
N PHE A 62 5.98 8.19 -7.25
CA PHE A 62 6.39 7.29 -8.31
C PHE A 62 5.49 6.05 -8.35
N GLU A 63 5.26 5.38 -7.21
CA GLU A 63 4.36 4.23 -7.11
C GLU A 63 2.95 4.57 -7.59
N ALA A 64 2.36 5.67 -7.10
CA ALA A 64 1.05 6.15 -7.53
C ALA A 64 0.97 6.41 -9.05
N LEU A 65 2.00 6.99 -9.64
CA LEU A 65 2.09 7.20 -11.10
C LEU A 65 2.18 5.87 -11.86
N ASN A 66 2.95 4.89 -11.38
CA ASN A 66 3.00 3.56 -12.00
C ASN A 66 1.62 2.89 -11.98
N LEU A 67 0.96 2.92 -10.82
CA LEU A 67 -0.37 2.31 -10.67
C LEU A 67 -1.37 2.96 -11.63
N SER A 68 -1.44 4.30 -11.68
CA SER A 68 -2.32 5.03 -12.60
C SER A 68 -2.04 4.70 -14.07
N LEU A 69 -0.75 4.58 -14.46
CA LEU A 69 -0.39 4.24 -15.83
C LEU A 69 -0.77 2.79 -16.16
N MET A 70 -0.58 1.84 -15.24
CA MET A 70 -1.00 0.44 -15.40
C MET A 70 -2.52 0.29 -15.48
N GLU A 71 -3.29 1.01 -14.64
CA GLU A 71 -4.75 1.02 -14.70
C GLU A 71 -5.27 1.50 -16.06
N LYS A 72 -4.68 2.59 -16.59
CA LYS A 72 -4.99 3.11 -17.93
C LYS A 72 -4.57 2.15 -19.04
N MET A 73 -3.44 1.46 -18.92
CA MET A 73 -2.99 0.42 -19.87
C MET A 73 -3.89 -0.82 -19.88
N GLN A 74 -4.47 -1.18 -18.74
CA GLN A 74 -5.41 -2.30 -18.62
C GLN A 74 -6.85 -1.93 -19.02
N ASN A 75 -7.09 -0.69 -19.45
CA ASN A 75 -8.42 -0.10 -19.65
C ASN A 75 -9.36 -0.32 -18.43
N ARG A 76 -8.78 -0.38 -17.23
CA ARG A 76 -9.52 -0.66 -16.01
C ARG A 76 -10.18 0.63 -15.53
N GLN A 77 -11.44 0.85 -15.91
CA GLN A 77 -12.22 1.91 -15.29
C GLN A 77 -12.31 1.64 -13.78
N LYS A 78 -11.90 2.63 -12.99
CA LYS A 78 -11.99 2.59 -11.54
C LYS A 78 -13.47 2.45 -11.19
N ALA A 79 -13.85 1.31 -10.62
CA ALA A 79 -15.24 1.01 -10.31
C ALA A 79 -15.83 2.16 -9.49
N ALA A 80 -16.90 2.78 -10.01
CA ALA A 80 -17.59 3.83 -9.30
C ALA A 80 -18.05 3.27 -7.94
N PRO A 81 -17.87 4.01 -6.83
CA PRO A 81 -18.33 3.54 -5.53
C PRO A 81 -19.83 3.31 -5.62
N ALA A 82 -20.26 2.06 -5.39
CA ALA A 82 -21.66 1.70 -5.46
C ALA A 82 -22.48 2.59 -4.49
N PRO A 83 -23.67 3.07 -4.89
CA PRO A 83 -24.51 3.86 -4.00
C PRO A 83 -24.80 3.03 -2.73
N ALA A 84 -24.67 3.68 -1.57
CA ALA A 84 -24.75 2.99 -0.28
C ALA A 84 -26.07 2.22 -0.16
N PRO A 85 -26.06 0.93 0.24
CA PRO A 85 -27.28 0.14 0.34
C PRO A 85 -28.19 0.73 1.42
N ALA A 86 -29.41 1.09 1.02
CA ALA A 86 -30.49 1.37 1.96
C ALA A 86 -30.72 0.13 2.84
N ILE A 87 -30.99 0.34 4.13
CA ILE A 87 -31.16 -0.72 5.13
C ILE A 87 -32.66 -0.95 5.38
N PRO A 88 -33.22 -2.13 5.06
CA PRO A 88 -34.47 -2.61 5.63
C PRO A 88 -34.23 -3.55 6.83
N ALA A 89 -35.22 -3.61 7.73
CA ALA A 89 -35.19 -4.29 9.02
C ALA A 89 -35.34 -5.84 8.93
N PRO A 90 -35.16 -6.61 10.04
CA PRO A 90 -34.77 -8.03 9.97
C PRO A 90 -35.92 -9.06 10.08
N ALA A 91 -35.68 -10.23 9.45
CA ALA A 91 -36.17 -11.58 9.75
C ALA A 91 -37.70 -11.87 9.75
N PRO A 92 -38.10 -13.11 9.39
CA PRO A 92 -38.09 -14.19 10.37
C PRO A 92 -37.44 -15.50 9.88
N ALA A 93 -37.08 -16.36 10.83
CA ALA A 93 -36.54 -17.71 10.59
C ALA A 93 -37.63 -18.77 10.37
N PRO A 94 -37.26 -19.97 9.90
CA PRO A 94 -37.79 -21.18 10.52
C PRO A 94 -36.68 -22.12 11.01
N ALA A 95 -36.95 -22.79 12.13
CA ALA A 95 -36.07 -23.78 12.74
C ALA A 95 -36.30 -25.19 12.17
N SER A 96 -35.31 -26.07 12.32
CA SER A 96 -35.51 -27.52 12.56
C SER A 96 -34.20 -28.19 12.99
N ALA A 97 -34.20 -28.76 14.20
CA ALA A 97 -33.31 -29.83 14.66
C ALA A 97 -34.21 -31.01 15.08
N PRO A 98 -33.71 -32.27 15.23
CA PRO A 98 -33.16 -32.65 16.54
C PRO A 98 -32.07 -33.76 16.57
N ALA A 99 -31.42 -33.89 17.74
CA ALA A 99 -30.90 -35.07 18.47
C ALA A 99 -30.29 -36.30 17.72
N ALA A 100 -29.25 -37.01 18.20
CA ALA A 100 -28.50 -37.03 19.47
C ALA A 100 -27.00 -37.42 19.18
N ASP A 101 -26.07 -37.80 20.06
CA ASP A 101 -26.05 -38.04 21.53
C ASP A 101 -24.62 -37.77 22.11
N ALA A 102 -24.29 -38.19 23.34
CA ALA A 102 -23.10 -37.76 24.09
C ALA A 102 -22.27 -38.91 24.79
N PRO A 103 -21.38 -38.68 25.81
CA PRO A 103 -19.91 -38.91 25.67
C PRO A 103 -19.30 -39.71 26.88
N PRO A 104 -18.07 -39.42 27.41
CA PRO A 104 -16.70 -39.30 26.86
C PRO A 104 -15.86 -40.58 27.25
N PRO A 105 -14.83 -40.65 28.15
CA PRO A 105 -13.65 -39.80 28.45
C PRO A 105 -12.26 -40.51 28.52
N SER A 106 -11.17 -39.75 28.29
CA SER A 106 -9.82 -39.79 28.97
C SER A 106 -8.66 -39.35 28.04
N ALA A 107 -7.50 -38.84 28.48
CA ALA A 107 -7.14 -37.93 29.59
C ALA A 107 -5.62 -37.66 29.54
N SER A 108 -5.19 -36.39 29.47
CA SER A 108 -3.92 -35.85 30.03
C SER A 108 -3.85 -34.34 29.73
N SER A 109 -3.86 -33.44 30.72
CA SER A 109 -2.74 -33.09 31.61
C SER A 109 -1.69 -32.21 30.88
N ALA A 110 -1.32 -31.01 31.35
CA ALA A 110 -1.65 -30.35 32.62
C ALA A 110 -1.64 -28.80 32.54
N VAL A 111 -2.33 -28.19 33.51
CA VAL A 111 -2.22 -26.79 33.97
C VAL A 111 -0.99 -26.68 34.92
N PRO A 112 -0.58 -25.52 35.53
CA PRO A 112 -1.33 -24.25 35.68
C PRO A 112 -0.52 -22.92 35.68
N SER A 113 -1.28 -21.81 35.83
CA SER A 113 -0.95 -20.62 36.64
C SER A 113 0.24 -19.70 36.25
N ALA A 114 0.21 -18.39 36.52
CA ALA A 114 -0.84 -17.54 37.10
C ALA A 114 -0.69 -16.07 36.67
N ALA A 115 -1.80 -15.34 36.82
CA ALA A 115 -1.97 -13.95 37.24
C ALA A 115 -0.82 -12.90 37.10
N GLY A 116 -1.24 -11.68 36.74
CA GLY A 116 -0.70 -10.48 37.38
C GLY A 116 -0.09 -9.44 36.45
N ALA A 117 -0.94 -8.59 35.86
CA ALA A 117 -0.52 -7.30 35.32
C ALA A 117 -1.29 -6.16 36.01
N PRO A 118 -0.69 -5.48 37.01
CA PRO A 118 -1.12 -4.16 37.45
C PRO A 118 -0.34 -3.05 36.73
N ALA A 119 -0.94 -1.87 36.65
CA ALA A 119 -0.37 -0.68 36.03
C ALA A 119 0.49 0.15 37.01
N ALA A 120 0.95 1.31 36.50
CA ALA A 120 1.44 2.50 37.21
C ALA A 120 2.93 2.60 37.61
N GLY A 121 3.59 3.58 36.98
CA GLY A 121 4.26 4.70 37.65
C GLY A 121 5.52 4.46 38.51
N GLY A 122 6.62 5.17 38.20
CA GLY A 122 7.78 5.22 39.11
C GLY A 122 9.01 5.96 38.59
N VAL A 123 9.19 7.20 39.02
CA VAL A 123 10.33 8.08 38.63
C VAL A 123 11.59 7.77 39.47
N LYS A 124 12.79 7.68 38.86
CA LYS A 124 14.03 8.46 39.25
C LYS A 124 15.37 7.95 38.69
N LYS A 125 16.14 8.92 38.14
CA LYS A 125 17.61 9.14 38.22
C LYS A 125 18.54 7.95 38.54
N LYS A 126 19.48 7.65 37.63
CA LYS A 126 20.94 7.92 37.81
C LYS A 126 21.78 7.69 36.53
N LYS A 127 22.66 8.65 36.25
CA LYS A 127 23.80 8.66 35.29
C LYS A 127 25.05 9.03 36.12
N PRO A 128 26.32 8.83 35.71
CA PRO A 128 26.95 7.96 34.69
C PRO A 128 27.99 6.97 35.30
N LYS A 129 28.65 6.10 34.48
CA LYS A 129 30.13 6.03 34.49
C LYS A 129 30.74 5.43 33.21
N LYS A 130 31.84 6.04 32.77
CA LYS A 130 32.72 5.61 31.66
C LYS A 130 33.85 4.72 32.20
N LYS A 131 34.12 3.59 31.55
CA LYS A 131 35.31 2.71 31.65
C LYS A 131 35.35 1.85 30.37
N LYS A 132 36.50 1.54 29.79
CA LYS A 132 37.84 2.13 29.96
C LYS A 132 38.56 2.01 28.61
#